data_AF-A0A7Y7IYZ7-F1
#
_entry.id   AF-A0A7Y7IYZ7-F1
#
_cell.length_a   1.000
_cell.length_b   1.000
_cell.length_c   1.000
_cell.angle_alpha   90.00
_cell.angle_beta   90.00
_cell.angle_gamma   90.00
#
_symmetry.space_group_name_H-M   'P 1'
#
loop_
_entity.id
_entity.type
_entity.pdbx_description
1 polymer ?
#
loop_
_entity_poly.entity_id
_entity_poly.type
_entity_poly.pdbx_seq_one_letter_code
_entity_poly.pdbx_strand_id
1 'polypeptide(L)' 'MNRDNLHDLAAFVTVAQERSFTRAAALRGVSPSALSQTIRGLEA' A
#
# COMPACT_ATOMS: atom_id res chain seq x y z
N MET A 1 3.87 -15.34 10.69
CA MET A 1 4.49 -15.02 9.40
C MET A 1 3.54 -15.47 8.29
N ASN A 2 2.69 -14.56 7.77
CA ASN A 2 1.98 -14.61 6.46
C ASN A 2 0.82 -13.59 6.36
N ARG A 3 0.47 -12.89 7.46
CA ARG A 3 -0.65 -11.94 7.46
C ARG A 3 -0.27 -10.58 6.85
N ASP A 4 1.00 -10.20 7.00
CA ASP A 4 1.53 -8.93 6.50
C ASP A 4 1.44 -8.86 4.96
N ASN A 5 1.76 -9.97 4.27
CA ASN A 5 1.70 -10.04 2.81
C ASN A 5 0.29 -9.76 2.24
N LEU A 6 -0.77 -10.19 2.92
CA LEU A 6 -2.14 -9.97 2.44
C LEU A 6 -2.56 -8.51 2.60
N HIS A 7 -2.11 -7.85 3.67
CA HIS A 7 -2.35 -6.42 3.87
C HIS A 7 -1.57 -5.60 2.84
N ASP A 8 -0.35 -6.01 2.52
CA ASP A 8 0.51 -5.36 1.54
C ASP A 8 -0.05 -5.51 0.12
N LEU A 9 -0.56 -6.70 -0.24
CA LEU A 9 -1.26 -6.93 -1.50
C LEU A 9 -2.54 -6.09 -1.60
N ALA A 10 -3.31 -5.97 -0.51
CA ALA A 10 -4.48 -5.11 -0.50
C ALA A 10 -4.10 -3.62 -0.66
N ALA A 11 -2.99 -3.19 -0.06
CA ALA A 11 -2.42 -1.86 -0.26
C ALA A 11 -2.00 -1.64 -1.72
N PHE A 12 -1.36 -2.63 -2.35
CA PHE A 12 -0.99 -2.59 -3.76
C PHE A 12 -2.20 -2.41 -4.69
N VAL A 13 -3.26 -3.19 -4.47
CA VAL A 13 -4.51 -3.06 -5.26
C VAL A 13 -5.12 -1.67 -5.11
N THR A 14 -5.17 -1.12 -3.90
CA THR A 14 -5.69 0.24 -3.67
C THR A 14 -4.86 1.30 -4.43
N VAL A 15 -3.52 1.19 -4.42
CA VAL A 15 -2.65 2.09 -5.19
C VAL A 15 -2.89 1.95 -6.69
N ALA A 16 -3.03 0.72 -7.20
CA ALA A 16 -3.28 0.47 -8.62
C ALA A 16 -4.62 1.04 -9.10
N GLN A 17 -5.66 0.98 -8.27
CA GLN A 17 -6.98 1.55 -8.56
C GLN A 17 -6.96 3.08 -8.55
N GLU A 18 -6.38 3.69 -7.52
CA GLU A 18 -6.34 5.15 -7.37
C GLU A 18 -5.29 5.82 -8.27
N ARG A 19 -4.30 5.07 -8.76
CA ARG A 19 -3.12 5.56 -9.50
C ARG A 19 -2.39 6.71 -8.78
N SER A 20 -2.53 6.78 -7.46
CA SER A 20 -1.98 7.83 -6.63
C SER A 20 -1.77 7.33 -5.20
N PHE A 21 -0.53 7.39 -4.72
CA PHE A 21 -0.18 7.02 -3.35
C PHE A 21 -0.86 7.92 -2.32
N THR A 22 -1.05 9.21 -2.63
CA THR A 22 -1.69 10.15 -1.72
C THR A 22 -3.17 9.82 -1.51
N ARG A 23 -3.90 9.51 -2.58
CA ARG A 23 -5.31 9.11 -2.50
C ARG A 23 -5.48 7.74 -1.86
N ALA A 24 -4.68 6.77 -2.25
CA ALA A 24 -4.72 5.42 -1.68
C ALA A 24 -4.41 5.42 -0.17
N ALA A 25 -3.45 6.25 0.27
CA ALA A 25 -3.11 6.38 1.68
C ALA A 25 -4.23 7.04 2.49
N ALA A 26 -4.91 8.05 1.93
CA ALA A 26 -6.09 8.64 2.55
C ALA A 26 -7.24 7.63 2.72
N LEU A 27 -7.47 6.75 1.73
CA LEU A 27 -8.47 5.67 1.83
C LEU A 27 -8.10 4.61 2.88
N ARG A 28 -6.80 4.34 3.06
CA ARG A 28 -6.31 3.35 4.02
C ARG A 28 -6.01 3.92 5.41
N GLY A 29 -6.18 5.23 5.62
CA GLY A 29 -5.91 5.89 6.91
C GLY A 29 -4.44 5.89 7.31
N VAL A 30 -3.53 5.87 6.33
CA VAL A 30 -2.07 5.86 6.55
C VAL A 30 -1.41 7.05 5.85
N SER A 31 -0.12 7.26 6.09
CA SER A 31 0.64 8.26 5.34
C SER A 31 1.04 7.72 3.96
N PRO A 32 1.16 8.59 2.93
CA PRO A 32 1.63 8.18 1.60
C PRO A 32 3.04 7.59 1.61
N SER A 33 3.91 8.06 2.52
CA SER A 33 5.27 7.54 2.69
C SER A 33 5.28 6.13 3.31
N ALA A 34 4.41 5.86 4.30
CA ALA A 34 4.25 4.52 4.85
C ALA A 34 3.74 3.55 3.78
N LEU A 35 2.75 3.98 3.00
CA LEU A 35 2.22 3.18 1.90
C LEU A 35 3.28 2.88 0.83
N SER A 36 4.10 3.86 0.44
CA SER A 36 5.20 3.64 -0.50
C SER A 36 6.26 2.67 0.04
N GLN A 37 6.59 2.75 1.33
CA GLN A 37 7.54 1.84 1.97
C GLN A 37 7.03 0.38 1.95
N THR A 38 5.73 0.19 2.20
CA THR A 38 5.08 -1.12 2.09
C THR A 38 5.18 -1.68 0.67
N ILE A 39 4.88 -0.88 -0.36
CA ILE A 39 4.97 -1.34 -1.76
C ILE A 39 6.42 -1.65 -2.15
N ARG A 40 7.39 -0.85 -1.71
CA ARG A 40 8.81 -1.14 -1.95
C ARG A 40 9.24 -2.48 -1.33
N GLY A 41 8.68 -2.83 -0.18
CA GLY A 41 8.91 -4.14 0.45
C GLY A 41 8.35 -5.32 -0.36
N LEU A 42 7.33 -5.09 -1.19
CA LEU A 42 6.77 -6.11 -2.10
C LEU A 42 7.54 -6.24 -3.43
N GLU A 43 8.24 -5.19 -3.85
CA GLU A 43 9.02 -5.18 -5.10
C GLU A 43 10.39 -5.86 -4.98
N ALA A 44 10.88 -6.09 -3.75
CA ALA A 44 12.17 -6.71 -3.44
C ALA A 44 12.08 -8.24 -3.41
#